data_AF-A0A2T2VEC5-F1
#
_entry.id   AF-A0A2T2VEC5-F1
#
_cell.length_a   1.000
_cell.length_b   1.000
_cell.length_c   1.000
_cell.angle_alpha   90.00
_cell.angle_beta   90.00
_cell.angle_gamma   90.00
#
_symmetry.space_group_name_H-M   'P 1'
#
loop_
_entity.id
_entity.type
_entity.pdbx_description
1 polymer ?
#
loop_
_entity_poly.entity_id
_entity_poly.type
_entity_poly.pdbx_seq_one_letter_code
_entity_poly.pdbx_strand_id
1 'polypeptide(L)'
;MNNTNDKIQKSEEEWKEELTSEQYKITREGGTEKAFSGKYNDHKKEGIYKCVCCGQELFSSETKFKSGTGWPSYYKPYKDTNIEEKKDSSMGMVRTEVVCSKCDAHLG
;
A
#
# COMPACT_ATOMS: atom_id res chain seq x y z
N MET A 1 -9.00 -7.81 25.81
CA MET A 1 -8.77 -6.38 25.49
C MET A 1 -7.66 -6.36 24.45
N ASN A 2 -8.00 -6.24 23.17
CA ASN A 2 -7.00 -6.25 22.09
C ASN A 2 -6.49 -4.83 21.92
N ASN A 3 -5.24 -4.58 22.30
CA ASN A 3 -4.58 -3.30 22.09
C ASN A 3 -4.48 -3.05 20.57
N THR A 4 -5.30 -2.16 20.04
CA THR A 4 -5.26 -1.70 18.66
C THR A 4 -4.15 -0.66 18.41
N ASN A 5 -3.10 -0.63 19.24
CA ASN A 5 -2.22 0.54 19.36
C ASN A 5 -0.71 0.28 19.12
N ASP A 6 -0.35 -0.82 18.46
CA ASP A 6 1.05 -1.08 18.03
C ASP A 6 1.35 -0.59 16.60
N LYS A 7 0.58 0.40 16.12
CA LYS A 7 0.85 1.04 14.83
C LYS A 7 2.06 1.96 14.95
N ILE A 8 2.92 1.94 13.94
CA ILE A 8 4.11 2.80 13.87
C ILE A 8 3.67 4.26 13.90
N GLN A 9 4.13 4.99 14.91
CA GLN A 9 3.97 6.42 15.05
C GLN A 9 5.27 7.09 14.62
N LYS A 10 5.21 7.89 13.56
CA LYS A 10 6.30 8.76 13.10
C LYS A 10 5.70 10.08 12.65
N SER A 11 6.45 11.16 12.80
CA SER A 11 6.07 12.48 12.31
C SER A 11 6.10 12.53 10.79
N GLU A 12 5.49 13.57 10.21
CA GLU A 12 5.56 13.80 8.77
C GLU A 12 6.99 14.03 8.29
N GLU A 13 7.80 14.71 9.09
CA GLU A 13 9.21 15.00 8.81
C GLU A 13 10.02 13.72 8.76
N GLU A 14 9.85 12.82 9.74
CA GLU A 14 10.53 11.51 9.76
C GLU A 14 10.17 10.70 8.50
N TRP A 15 8.90 10.71 8.07
CA TRP A 15 8.50 10.04 6.84
C TRP A 15 9.08 10.69 5.59
N LYS A 16 9.18 12.04 5.54
CA LYS A 16 9.77 12.77 4.40
C LYS A 16 11.28 12.54 4.29
N GLU A 17 11.96 12.24 5.39
CA GLU A 17 13.38 11.88 5.40
C GLU A 17 13.64 10.45 4.90
N GLU A 18 12.74 9.51 5.20
CA GLU A 18 12.89 8.09 4.83
C GLU A 18 12.38 7.74 3.42
N LEU A 19 11.40 8.49 2.92
CA LEU A 19 10.70 8.18 1.68
C LEU A 19 11.09 9.15 0.56
N THR A 20 11.08 8.67 -0.69
CA THR A 20 11.12 9.60 -1.82
C THR A 20 9.85 10.46 -1.83
N SER A 21 9.90 11.64 -2.46
CA SER A 21 8.71 12.52 -2.53
C SER A 21 7.49 11.84 -3.15
N GLU A 22 7.70 10.96 -4.13
CA GLU A 22 6.62 10.17 -4.74
C GLU A 22 6.07 9.12 -3.76
N GLN A 23 6.93 8.37 -3.07
CA GLN A 23 6.52 7.40 -2.07
C GLN A 23 5.75 8.06 -0.92
N TYR A 24 6.23 9.21 -0.43
CA TYR A 24 5.53 9.98 0.59
C TYR A 24 4.15 10.41 0.12
N LYS A 25 4.06 11.02 -1.08
CA LYS A 25 2.79 11.46 -1.66
C LYS A 25 1.79 10.30 -1.80
N ILE A 26 2.23 9.14 -2.28
CA ILE A 26 1.35 7.98 -2.44
C ILE A 26 0.94 7.43 -1.08
N THR A 27 1.91 7.10 -0.22
CA THR A 27 1.66 6.33 1.00
C THR A 27 1.13 7.14 2.17
N ARG A 28 1.40 8.45 2.23
CA ARG A 28 1.00 9.32 3.35
C ARG A 28 -0.09 10.32 2.97
N GLU A 29 -0.13 10.77 1.72
CA GLU A 29 -1.13 11.74 1.25
C GLU A 29 -2.25 11.11 0.40
N GLY A 30 -2.27 9.78 0.26
CA GLY A 30 -3.29 9.08 -0.54
C GLY A 30 -3.19 9.36 -2.04
N GLY A 31 -2.00 9.72 -2.52
CA GLY A 31 -1.75 9.97 -3.94
C GLY A 31 -1.80 8.69 -4.77
N THR A 32 -2.12 8.83 -6.05
CA THR A 32 -2.10 7.72 -7.02
C THR A 32 -1.00 7.96 -8.05
N GLU A 33 -0.13 6.97 -8.26
CA GLU A 33 0.87 7.03 -9.35
C GLU A 33 0.18 7.01 -10.72
N LYS A 34 0.87 7.49 -11.76
CA LYS A 34 0.34 7.41 -13.13
C LYS A 34 0.22 5.94 -13.54
N ALA A 35 -0.85 5.61 -14.25
CA ALA A 35 -1.02 4.28 -14.79
C ALA A 35 0.21 3.88 -15.64
N PHE A 36 0.65 2.63 -15.49
CA PHE A 36 1.79 2.00 -16.18
C PHE A 36 3.18 2.59 -15.88
N SER A 37 3.31 3.56 -14.97
CA SER A 37 4.62 4.12 -14.61
C SER A 37 5.29 3.42 -13.42
N GLY A 38 4.51 2.72 -12.60
CA GLY A 38 5.00 2.07 -11.38
C GLY A 38 6.00 0.95 -11.67
N LYS A 39 7.13 0.95 -10.95
CA LYS A 39 8.22 -0.06 -11.07
C LYS A 39 7.71 -1.51 -11.03
N TYR A 40 6.66 -1.77 -10.25
CA TYR A 40 6.14 -3.12 -10.03
C TYR A 40 4.93 -3.48 -10.88
N ASN A 41 4.46 -2.59 -11.76
CA ASN A 41 3.30 -2.86 -12.63
C ASN A 41 3.54 -4.12 -13.48
N ASP A 42 4.61 -4.11 -14.29
CA ASP A 42 5.00 -5.23 -15.15
C ASP A 42 6.06 -6.17 -14.53
N HIS A 43 6.35 -6.01 -13.24
CA HIS A 43 7.27 -6.88 -12.53
C HIS A 43 6.68 -8.28 -12.35
N LYS A 44 7.45 -9.31 -12.70
CA LYS A 44 7.04 -10.73 -12.66
C LYS A 44 8.00 -11.65 -11.90
N LYS A 45 9.05 -11.11 -11.27
CA LYS A 45 9.96 -11.97 -10.50
C LYS A 45 9.28 -12.49 -9.24
N GLU A 46 9.61 -13.71 -8.87
CA GLU A 46 9.13 -14.35 -7.65
C GLU A 46 9.64 -13.61 -6.41
N GLY A 47 8.79 -13.48 -5.40
CA GLY A 47 9.14 -12.86 -4.13
C GLY A 47 7.94 -12.25 -3.38
N ILE A 48 8.26 -11.55 -2.31
CA ILE A 48 7.29 -10.89 -1.44
C ILE A 48 7.42 -9.38 -1.59
N TYR A 49 6.29 -8.73 -1.87
CA TYR A 49 6.18 -7.28 -1.93
C TYR A 49 5.91 -6.74 -0.53
N LYS A 50 6.80 -5.86 -0.07
CA LYS A 50 6.79 -5.31 1.28
C LYS A 50 6.33 -3.85 1.25
N CYS A 51 5.69 -3.41 2.33
CA CYS A 51 5.36 -2.01 2.57
C CYS A 51 6.66 -1.19 2.54
N VAL A 52 6.69 -0.16 1.69
CA VAL A 52 7.87 0.71 1.55
C VAL A 52 8.16 1.50 2.84
N CYS A 53 7.13 1.79 3.65
CA CYS A 53 7.25 2.55 4.89
C CYS A 53 7.78 1.71 6.05
N CYS A 54 7.29 0.47 6.23
CA CYS A 54 7.55 -0.31 7.45
C CYS A 54 8.12 -1.72 7.22
N GLY A 55 8.28 -2.14 5.97
CA GLY A 55 8.79 -3.46 5.62
C GLY A 55 7.82 -4.62 5.84
N GLN A 56 6.58 -4.38 6.26
CA GLN A 56 5.57 -5.43 6.42
C GLN A 56 5.32 -6.16 5.09
N GLU A 57 5.23 -7.48 5.13
CA GLU A 57 4.93 -8.31 3.96
C GLU A 57 3.46 -8.12 3.55
N LEU A 58 3.21 -7.53 2.38
CA LEU A 58 1.85 -7.17 1.96
C LEU A 58 1.29 -8.15 0.94
N PHE A 59 2.08 -8.53 -0.07
CA PHE A 59 1.61 -9.36 -1.17
C PHE A 59 2.69 -10.35 -1.64
N SER A 60 2.26 -11.48 -2.19
CA SER A 60 3.16 -12.46 -2.83
C SER A 60 3.08 -12.34 -4.36
N SER A 61 4.19 -12.58 -5.05
CA SER A 61 4.19 -12.72 -6.51
C SER A 61 3.24 -13.82 -7.01
N GLU A 62 3.00 -14.85 -6.19
CA GLU A 62 2.06 -15.95 -6.50
C GLU A 62 0.61 -15.47 -6.60
N THR A 63 0.29 -14.34 -5.95
CA THR A 63 -1.05 -13.75 -5.94
C THR A 63 -1.19 -12.60 -6.92
N LYS A 64 -0.10 -12.24 -7.59
CA LYS A 64 -0.05 -11.17 -8.59
C LYS A 64 -0.64 -11.66 -9.91
N PHE A 65 -1.46 -10.83 -10.54
CA PHE A 65 -2.03 -11.11 -11.86
C PHE A 65 -2.03 -9.87 -12.75
N LYS A 66 -2.18 -10.09 -14.07
CA LYS A 66 -2.26 -9.00 -15.06
C LYS A 66 -3.72 -8.60 -15.25
N SER A 67 -4.14 -7.54 -14.57
CA SER A 67 -5.48 -6.98 -14.67
C SER A 67 -5.65 -6.04 -15.88
N GLY A 68 -4.56 -5.43 -16.35
CA GLY A 68 -4.60 -4.38 -17.39
C GLY A 68 -4.98 -2.99 -16.87
N THR A 69 -5.08 -2.80 -15.54
CA THR A 69 -5.50 -1.52 -14.94
C THR A 69 -4.42 -0.44 -15.00
N GLY A 70 -3.15 -0.83 -15.10
CA GLY A 70 -2.00 0.07 -15.04
C GLY A 70 -1.33 0.16 -13.67
N TRP A 71 -1.82 -0.60 -12.68
CA TRP A 71 -1.19 -0.73 -11.37
C TRP A 71 -1.02 -2.22 -10.99
N PRO A 72 -0.05 -2.56 -10.11
CA PRO A 72 0.09 -3.91 -9.58
C PRO A 72 -1.22 -4.43 -9.00
N SER A 73 -1.66 -5.62 -9.42
CA SER A 73 -2.91 -6.21 -8.97
C SER A 73 -2.67 -7.58 -8.34
N TYR A 74 -3.28 -7.80 -7.17
CA TYR A 74 -3.18 -9.03 -6.40
C TYR A 74 -4.58 -9.48 -5.98
N TYR A 75 -4.86 -10.78 -5.99
CA TYR A 75 -6.18 -11.28 -5.59
C TYR A 75 -6.31 -11.58 -4.09
N LYS A 76 -5.20 -11.60 -3.35
CA LYS A 76 -5.19 -11.71 -1.88
C LYS A 76 -3.91 -11.10 -1.28
N PRO A 77 -3.98 -10.58 -0.05
CA PRO A 77 -2.78 -10.19 0.71
C PRO A 77 -1.94 -11.41 1.09
N TYR A 78 -0.73 -11.16 1.58
CA TYR A 78 0.13 -12.20 2.13
C TYR A 78 -0.46 -12.81 3.41
N LYS A 79 -1.06 -11.97 4.25
CA LYS A 79 -1.93 -12.37 5.38
C LYS A 79 -3.05 -11.33 5.51
N ASP A 80 -4.26 -11.78 5.84
CA ASP A 80 -5.43 -10.87 5.96
C ASP A 80 -5.21 -9.79 7.02
N THR A 81 -4.44 -10.08 8.07
CA THR A 81 -4.08 -9.13 9.13
C THR A 81 -3.04 -8.08 8.72
N ASN A 82 -2.41 -8.22 7.54
CA ASN A 82 -1.33 -7.32 7.10
C ASN A 82 -1.85 -6.09 6.34
N ILE A 83 -3.15 -6.07 6.03
CA ILE A 83 -3.84 -4.93 5.44
C ILE A 83 -5.08 -4.58 6.27
N GLU A 84 -5.54 -3.35 6.13
CA GLU A 84 -6.84 -2.90 6.63
C GLU A 84 -7.62 -2.28 5.48
N GLU A 85 -8.92 -2.48 5.48
CA GLU A 85 -9.84 -1.86 4.53
C GLU A 85 -10.53 -0.66 5.18
N LYS A 86 -10.52 0.48 4.48
CA LYS A 86 -11.17 1.73 4.91
C LYS A 86 -12.16 2.19 3.86
N LYS A 87 -13.28 2.73 4.30
CA LYS A 87 -14.25 3.35 3.38
C LYS A 87 -13.70 4.69 2.91
N ASP A 88 -13.57 4.85 1.60
CA ASP A 88 -13.20 6.10 0.95
C ASP A 88 -14.40 6.66 0.18
N SER A 89 -14.83 7.88 0.55
CA SER A 89 -15.91 8.61 -0.11
C SER A 89 -15.44 9.83 -0.91
N SER A 90 -14.15 9.91 -1.22
CA SER A 90 -13.56 11.01 -1.98
C SER A 90 -14.07 11.04 -3.42
N MET A 91 -13.97 12.21 -4.06
CA MET A 91 -14.35 12.43 -5.46
C MET A 91 -15.80 12.04 -5.82
N GLY A 92 -16.71 12.01 -4.84
CA GLY A 92 -18.12 11.65 -5.06
C GLY A 92 -18.35 10.16 -5.37
N MET A 93 -17.35 9.31 -5.16
CA MET A 93 -17.44 7.85 -5.33
C MET A 93 -17.32 7.16 -3.97
N VAL A 94 -17.83 5.93 -3.85
CA VAL A 94 -17.57 5.08 -2.68
C VAL A 94 -16.65 3.95 -3.09
N ARG A 95 -15.47 3.91 -2.48
CA ARG A 95 -14.42 2.91 -2.69
C ARG A 95 -14.05 2.26 -1.37
N THR A 96 -13.38 1.12 -1.45
CA THR A 96 -12.67 0.52 -0.32
C THR A 96 -11.19 0.77 -0.54
N GLU A 97 -10.62 1.66 0.24
CA GLU A 97 -9.19 1.90 0.31
C GLU A 97 -8.51 0.76 1.09
N VAL A 98 -7.38 0.30 0.60
CA VAL A 98 -6.51 -0.65 1.29
C VAL A 98 -5.30 0.08 1.87
N VAL A 99 -5.06 -0.12 3.16
CA VAL A 99 -3.89 0.45 3.86
C VAL A 99 -3.07 -0.63 4.55
N CYS A 100 -1.80 -0.34 4.83
CA CYS A 100 -0.97 -1.21 5.65
C CYS A 100 -1.42 -1.17 7.12
N SER A 101 -1.77 -2.32 7.69
CA SER A 101 -2.25 -2.41 9.08
C SER A 101 -1.25 -1.95 10.14
N LYS A 102 0.05 -1.95 9.82
CA LYS A 102 1.12 -1.61 10.78
C LYS A 102 1.52 -0.14 10.80
N CYS A 103 1.30 0.61 9.72
CA CYS A 103 1.75 2.01 9.63
C CYS A 103 0.78 2.96 8.94
N ASP A 104 -0.42 2.47 8.57
CA ASP A 104 -1.44 3.23 7.84
C ASP A 104 -0.99 3.76 6.47
N ALA A 105 0.08 3.22 5.88
CA ALA A 105 0.48 3.57 4.52
C ALA A 105 -0.62 3.20 3.52
N HIS A 106 -1.06 4.16 2.72
CA HIS A 106 -1.98 3.96 1.60
C HIS A 106 -1.37 3.01 0.55
N LEU A 107 -2.16 2.03 0.09
CA LEU A 107 -1.72 1.02 -0.88
C LEU A 107 -2.52 1.06 -2.19
N GLY A 108 -3.77 1.50 -2.16
CA GLY A 108 -4.63 1.65 -3.33
C GLY A 108 -6.11 1.50 -3.05
#